data_AF-A0A7L4ELW7-F1
#
_entry.id   AF-A0A7L4ELW7-F1
#
_cell.length_a   1.000
_cell.length_b   1.000
_cell.length_c   1.000
_cell.angle_alpha   90.00
_cell.angle_beta   90.00
_cell.angle_gamma   90.00
#
_symmetry.space_group_name_H-M   'P 1'
#
loop_
_entity.id
_entity.type
_entity.pdbx_description
1 polymer ?
#
loop_
_entity_poly.entity_id
_entity_poly.type
_entity_poly.pdbx_seq_one_letter_code
_entity_poly.pdbx_strand_id
1 'polypeptide(L)'
;MDAAGSQVADECAQYAGQYQSGFITTRGGNLRCSKIIHLITDNQVKSQVSKVLYECERRMYKSVAFPAIGTGQGGQSSAKVADEMLDAVVEFARQKSVQHLQTIKIVIFQTNMLTDFYESMKKRQDSDSSTMEAWVSMFKYLLGGSKQSSEKKKLMVLEKKVDLVTFQICGESQEKVDATESWIKDLILKEQFENTVSDEAIGSFDATQIAILEDLQRGNQVTIQLLNKLSPPQIKISGISRDVCSVSLEVQDMIQKIKSTEEKQSKAELLHNLVEWRYPGSNGSFVPFDKLTNMQLERAKMAKNLHLNVKIKTKNFKVDLNTLKATDDQGKTIKLQRVIKDEGK
;
A
#
# COMPACT_ATOMS: atom_id res chain seq x y z
N MET A 1 -17.30 -11.73 11.81
CA MET A 1 -18.26 -11.90 12.93
C MET A 1 -17.54 -12.22 14.23
N ASP A 2 -16.54 -13.09 14.21
CA ASP A 2 -15.82 -13.57 15.40
C ASP A 2 -15.32 -12.45 16.34
N ALA A 3 -14.69 -11.41 15.79
CA ALA A 3 -14.19 -10.28 16.58
C ALA A 3 -15.29 -9.40 17.21
N ALA A 4 -16.52 -9.42 16.68
CA ALA A 4 -17.64 -8.64 17.21
C ALA A 4 -18.38 -9.37 18.35
N GLY A 5 -18.27 -10.69 18.42
CA GLY A 5 -18.93 -11.55 19.41
C GLY A 5 -20.30 -12.07 18.96
N SER A 6 -20.78 -13.11 19.66
CA SER A 6 -22.01 -13.85 19.31
C SER A 6 -23.27 -12.97 19.34
N GLN A 7 -23.35 -11.99 20.23
CA GLN A 7 -24.49 -11.07 20.33
C GLN A 7 -24.79 -10.33 19.02
N VAL A 8 -23.75 -10.00 18.24
CA VAL A 8 -23.92 -9.34 16.94
C VAL A 8 -24.47 -10.32 15.91
N ALA A 9 -24.09 -11.60 15.98
CA ALA A 9 -24.64 -12.63 15.10
C ALA A 9 -26.13 -12.88 15.40
N ASP A 10 -26.51 -12.89 16.68
CA ASP A 10 -27.91 -13.03 17.10
C ASP A 10 -28.78 -11.86 16.60
N GLU A 11 -28.29 -10.61 16.73
CA GLU A 11 -28.97 -9.44 16.16
C GLU A 11 -29.11 -9.54 14.64
N CYS A 12 -28.09 -10.03 13.94
CA CYS A 12 -28.17 -10.23 12.49
C CYS A 12 -29.22 -11.28 12.11
N ALA A 13 -29.29 -12.39 12.84
CA ALA A 13 -30.31 -13.42 12.61
C ALA A 13 -31.72 -12.88 12.88
N GLN A 14 -31.89 -12.08 13.93
CA GLN A 14 -33.16 -11.44 14.27
C GLN A 14 -33.61 -10.45 13.19
N TYR A 15 -32.69 -9.68 12.61
CA TYR A 15 -33.00 -8.65 11.60
C TYR A 15 -32.89 -9.13 10.16
N ALA A 16 -32.56 -10.40 9.92
CA ALA A 16 -32.38 -10.95 8.57
C ALA A 16 -33.61 -10.74 7.65
N GLY A 17 -34.82 -10.67 8.21
CA GLY A 17 -36.06 -10.40 7.48
C GLY A 17 -36.40 -8.92 7.26
N GLN A 18 -35.66 -7.97 7.87
CA GLN A 18 -35.94 -6.53 7.83
C GLN A 18 -35.13 -5.78 6.76
N TYR A 19 -34.69 -6.48 5.71
CA TYR A 19 -33.73 -5.96 4.71
C TYR A 19 -34.28 -4.89 3.75
N GLN A 20 -35.46 -4.33 4.00
CA GLN A 20 -36.14 -3.40 3.08
C GLN A 20 -35.33 -2.12 2.83
N SER A 21 -34.45 -1.72 3.75
CA SER A 21 -33.53 -0.58 3.61
C SER A 21 -32.25 -0.90 2.82
N GLY A 22 -31.98 -2.16 2.49
CA GLY A 22 -30.74 -2.60 1.82
C GLY A 22 -29.53 -2.73 2.75
N PHE A 23 -29.72 -2.55 4.06
CA PHE A 23 -28.73 -2.80 5.10
C PHE A 23 -29.44 -3.09 6.44
N ILE A 24 -28.72 -3.72 7.37
CA ILE A 24 -29.14 -3.85 8.77
C ILE A 24 -28.12 -3.20 9.70
N THR A 25 -28.57 -2.66 10.83
CA THR A 25 -27.68 -1.98 11.79
C THR A 25 -27.74 -2.70 13.13
N THR A 26 -26.59 -3.15 13.63
CA THR A 26 -26.46 -3.81 14.94
C THR A 26 -25.63 -2.96 15.89
N ARG A 27 -25.51 -3.42 17.14
CA ARG A 27 -24.50 -2.94 18.10
C ARG A 27 -23.08 -3.25 17.61
N GLY A 28 -22.10 -2.55 18.18
CA GLY A 28 -20.66 -2.79 17.94
C GLY A 28 -20.11 -4.08 18.54
N GLY A 29 -20.76 -4.63 19.57
CA GLY A 29 -20.26 -5.78 20.31
C GLY A 29 -18.88 -5.50 20.91
N ASN A 30 -17.92 -6.39 20.67
CA ASN A 30 -16.54 -6.27 21.13
C ASN A 30 -15.67 -5.35 20.26
N LEU A 31 -16.19 -4.81 19.15
CA LEU A 31 -15.44 -3.88 18.31
C LEU A 31 -15.43 -2.47 18.91
N ARG A 32 -14.38 -1.71 18.61
CA ARG A 32 -14.25 -0.30 19.02
C ARG A 32 -15.09 0.64 18.15
N CYS A 33 -16.40 0.41 18.09
CA CYS A 33 -17.36 1.23 17.36
C CYS A 33 -18.73 1.22 18.06
N SER A 34 -19.56 2.23 17.83
CA SER A 34 -20.89 2.31 18.43
C SER A 34 -21.91 1.38 17.75
N LYS A 35 -21.80 1.21 16.43
CA LYS A 35 -22.70 0.44 15.57
C LYS A 35 -21.95 -0.24 14.44
N ILE A 36 -22.53 -1.32 13.92
CA ILE A 36 -22.09 -1.98 12.69
C ILE A 36 -23.25 -1.92 11.70
N ILE A 37 -22.98 -1.43 10.49
CA ILE A 37 -23.94 -1.42 9.38
C ILE A 37 -23.54 -2.54 8.43
N HIS A 38 -24.38 -3.57 8.32
CA HIS A 38 -24.15 -4.74 7.49
C HIS A 38 -24.86 -4.59 6.16
N LEU A 39 -24.10 -4.68 5.08
CA LEU A 39 -24.56 -4.59 3.70
C LEU A 39 -24.40 -5.95 3.02
N ILE A 40 -25.37 -6.32 2.19
CA ILE A 40 -25.20 -7.38 1.20
C ILE A 40 -24.57 -6.71 0.00
N THR A 41 -23.35 -7.10 -0.33
CA THR A 41 -22.65 -6.55 -1.50
C THR A 41 -23.41 -6.84 -2.78
N ASP A 42 -23.59 -5.81 -3.61
CA ASP A 42 -24.06 -5.92 -5.00
C ASP A 42 -23.11 -5.17 -5.94
N ASN A 43 -23.45 -5.09 -7.23
CA ASN A 43 -22.62 -4.43 -8.24
C ASN A 43 -22.75 -2.90 -8.25
N GLN A 44 -23.48 -2.29 -7.31
CA GLN A 44 -23.75 -0.85 -7.19
C GLN A 44 -23.05 -0.26 -5.94
N VAL A 45 -21.74 -0.41 -5.84
CA VAL A 45 -20.97 0.00 -4.64
C VAL A 45 -21.19 1.46 -4.29
N LYS A 46 -21.24 2.34 -5.29
CA LYS A 46 -21.55 3.77 -5.08
C LYS A 46 -22.85 3.98 -4.31
N SER A 47 -23.94 3.31 -4.73
CA SER A 47 -25.26 3.38 -4.08
C SER A 47 -25.21 2.87 -2.64
N GLN A 48 -24.48 1.78 -2.41
CA GLN A 48 -24.30 1.20 -1.07
C GLN A 48 -23.58 2.16 -0.13
N VAL A 49 -22.48 2.77 -0.59
CA VAL A 49 -21.74 3.77 0.20
C VAL A 49 -22.62 4.98 0.49
N SER A 50 -23.31 5.53 -0.50
CA SER A 50 -24.21 6.67 -0.30
C SER A 50 -25.27 6.39 0.75
N LYS A 51 -25.94 5.22 0.72
CA LYS A 51 -26.94 4.83 1.72
C LYS A 51 -26.38 4.84 3.14
N VAL A 52 -25.16 4.32 3.33
CA VAL A 52 -24.51 4.32 4.64
C VAL A 52 -24.15 5.73 5.09
N LEU A 53 -23.61 6.58 4.20
CA LEU A 53 -23.29 7.97 4.52
C LEU A 53 -24.53 8.73 4.99
N TYR A 54 -25.66 8.57 4.30
CA TYR A 54 -26.93 9.18 4.70
C TYR A 54 -27.49 8.62 6.01
N GLU A 55 -27.39 7.31 6.24
CA GLU A 55 -27.82 6.74 7.52
C GLU A 55 -26.95 7.27 8.67
N CYS A 56 -25.64 7.39 8.47
CA CYS A 56 -24.73 7.99 9.44
C CYS A 56 -25.09 9.46 9.75
N GLU A 57 -25.36 10.26 8.73
CA GLU A 57 -25.78 11.67 8.90
C GLU A 57 -27.11 11.76 9.64
N ARG A 58 -28.11 10.97 9.22
CA ARG A 58 -29.44 10.91 9.85
C ARG A 58 -29.39 10.49 11.31
N ARG A 59 -28.45 9.61 11.67
CA ARG A 59 -28.20 9.15 13.03
C ARG A 59 -27.24 10.06 13.81
N MET A 60 -26.79 11.16 13.20
CA MET A 60 -25.86 12.12 13.77
C MET A 60 -24.51 11.51 14.20
N TYR A 61 -24.06 10.48 13.51
CA TYR A 61 -22.74 9.90 13.74
C TYR A 61 -21.65 10.85 13.26
N LYS A 62 -20.53 10.89 14.00
CA LYS A 62 -19.38 11.76 13.68
C LYS A 62 -18.38 11.11 12.73
N SER A 63 -18.31 9.78 12.72
CA SER A 63 -17.37 9.03 11.90
C SER A 63 -17.94 7.72 11.38
N VAL A 64 -17.41 7.27 10.24
CA VAL A 64 -17.71 5.98 9.62
C VAL A 64 -16.45 5.39 9.00
N ALA A 65 -16.32 4.06 9.07
CA ALA A 65 -15.24 3.33 8.42
C ALA A 65 -15.81 2.25 7.50
N PHE A 66 -15.30 2.19 6.27
CA PHE A 66 -15.67 1.22 5.25
C PHE A 66 -14.50 0.29 4.93
N PRO A 67 -14.73 -1.00 4.66
CA PRO A 67 -13.77 -1.80 3.91
C PRO A 67 -13.78 -1.39 2.43
N ALA A 68 -12.85 -1.92 1.62
CA ALA A 68 -12.99 -1.91 0.16
C ALA A 68 -14.16 -2.84 -0.24
N ILE A 69 -15.37 -2.29 -0.33
CA ILE A 69 -16.61 -3.06 -0.47
C ILE A 69 -16.59 -3.86 -1.79
N GLY A 70 -16.76 -5.18 -1.71
CA GLY A 70 -16.91 -6.05 -2.88
C GLY A 70 -15.63 -6.54 -3.54
N THR A 71 -14.45 -6.15 -3.07
CA THR A 71 -13.15 -6.65 -3.60
C THR A 71 -12.76 -8.05 -3.11
N GLY A 72 -13.50 -8.60 -2.14
CA GLY A 72 -13.35 -9.97 -1.66
C GLY A 72 -14.15 -10.98 -2.51
N GLN A 73 -15.05 -11.72 -1.86
CA GLN A 73 -15.91 -12.72 -2.54
C GLN A 73 -16.83 -12.14 -3.63
N GLY A 74 -17.04 -10.82 -3.64
CA GLY A 74 -17.76 -10.12 -4.71
C GLY A 74 -17.01 -10.03 -6.03
N GLY A 75 -15.69 -10.33 -6.05
CA GLY A 75 -14.88 -10.37 -7.26
C GLY A 75 -14.74 -9.05 -8.02
N GLN A 76 -15.10 -7.91 -7.40
CA GLN A 76 -15.03 -6.62 -8.06
C GLN A 76 -13.58 -6.11 -8.09
N SER A 77 -13.19 -5.47 -9.21
CA SER A 77 -11.86 -4.87 -9.33
C SER A 77 -11.68 -3.72 -8.34
N SER A 78 -10.54 -3.66 -7.66
CA SER A 78 -10.20 -2.60 -6.70
C SER A 78 -10.22 -1.20 -7.31
N ALA A 79 -9.76 -1.02 -8.55
CA ALA A 79 -9.86 0.27 -9.25
C ALA A 79 -11.30 0.77 -9.41
N LYS A 80 -12.22 -0.07 -9.89
CA LYS A 80 -13.65 0.28 -10.01
C LYS A 80 -14.27 0.59 -8.65
N VAL A 81 -13.99 -0.24 -7.64
CA VAL A 81 -14.50 -0.05 -6.28
C VAL A 81 -13.98 1.28 -5.71
N ALA A 82 -12.70 1.60 -5.90
CA ALA A 82 -12.13 2.86 -5.47
C ALA A 82 -12.86 4.07 -6.07
N ASP A 83 -13.05 4.05 -7.39
CA ASP A 83 -13.77 5.12 -8.10
C ASP A 83 -15.20 5.28 -7.59
N GLU A 84 -15.96 4.19 -7.47
CA GLU A 84 -17.35 4.23 -7.00
C GLU A 84 -17.49 4.70 -5.54
N MET A 85 -16.62 4.21 -4.65
CA MET A 85 -16.63 4.62 -3.24
C MET A 85 -16.29 6.11 -3.11
N LEU A 86 -15.27 6.59 -3.82
CA LEU A 86 -14.85 7.99 -3.74
C LEU A 86 -15.85 8.93 -4.42
N ASP A 87 -16.50 8.52 -5.51
CA ASP A 87 -17.59 9.28 -6.11
C ASP A 87 -18.77 9.46 -5.16
N ALA A 88 -19.18 8.40 -4.45
CA ALA A 88 -20.24 8.49 -3.44
C ALA A 88 -19.89 9.50 -2.34
N VAL A 89 -18.63 9.50 -1.90
CA VAL A 89 -18.15 10.41 -0.87
C VAL A 89 -18.11 11.85 -1.37
N VAL A 90 -17.63 12.10 -2.60
CA VAL A 90 -17.61 13.43 -3.21
C VAL A 90 -19.02 13.98 -3.38
N GLU A 91 -19.96 13.17 -3.88
CA GLU A 91 -21.35 13.57 -4.03
C GLU A 91 -22.04 13.85 -2.70
N PHE A 92 -21.75 13.06 -1.67
CA PHE A 92 -22.24 13.30 -0.32
C PHE A 92 -21.67 14.62 0.25
N ALA A 93 -20.35 14.83 0.17
CA ALA A 93 -19.68 15.99 0.72
C ALA A 93 -20.07 17.32 0.03
N ARG A 94 -20.48 17.28 -1.25
CA ARG A 94 -20.96 18.47 -1.99
C ARG A 94 -22.32 18.98 -1.50
N GLN A 95 -23.05 18.19 -0.71
CA GLN A 95 -24.38 18.57 -0.25
C GLN A 95 -24.30 19.55 0.91
N LYS A 96 -25.00 20.67 0.79
CA LYS A 96 -25.07 21.72 1.84
C LYS A 96 -25.70 21.25 3.15
N SER A 97 -26.38 20.10 3.16
CA SER A 97 -27.11 19.55 4.31
C SER A 97 -26.28 18.64 5.22
N VAL A 98 -25.03 18.33 4.88
CA VAL A 98 -24.17 17.50 5.73
C VAL A 98 -23.66 18.33 6.91
N GLN A 99 -24.01 17.93 8.14
CA GLN A 99 -23.68 18.67 9.36
C GLN A 99 -22.98 17.80 10.42
N HIS A 100 -23.26 16.50 10.46
CA HIS A 100 -22.87 15.64 11.58
C HIS A 100 -21.68 14.74 11.24
N LEU A 101 -21.68 14.12 10.06
CA LEU A 101 -20.64 13.20 9.65
C LEU A 101 -19.39 13.96 9.20
N GLN A 102 -18.33 13.87 10.01
CA GLN A 102 -17.11 14.65 9.83
C GLN A 102 -15.95 13.81 9.30
N THR A 103 -15.98 12.50 9.54
CA THR A 103 -14.84 11.62 9.23
C THR A 103 -15.30 10.36 8.50
N ILE A 104 -14.77 10.17 7.29
CA ILE A 104 -14.99 8.97 6.48
C ILE A 104 -13.63 8.30 6.29
N LYS A 105 -13.52 7.02 6.66
CA LYS A 105 -12.31 6.22 6.51
C LYS A 105 -12.56 5.02 5.62
N ILE A 106 -11.67 4.79 4.65
CA ILE A 106 -11.64 3.53 3.89
C ILE A 106 -10.45 2.71 4.38
N VAL A 107 -10.72 1.52 4.92
CA VAL A 107 -9.72 0.62 5.50
C VAL A 107 -9.40 -0.46 4.48
N ILE A 108 -8.19 -0.41 3.94
CA ILE A 108 -7.71 -1.31 2.90
C ILE A 108 -6.88 -2.43 3.54
N PHE A 109 -7.32 -3.67 3.34
CA PHE A 109 -6.65 -4.84 3.90
C PHE A 109 -5.46 -5.32 3.06
N GLN A 110 -5.61 -5.33 1.73
CA GLN A 110 -4.55 -5.78 0.81
C GLN A 110 -3.80 -4.58 0.24
N THR A 111 -2.47 -4.55 0.41
CA THR A 111 -1.62 -3.42 0.04
C THR A 111 -1.62 -3.10 -1.45
N ASN A 112 -1.78 -4.11 -2.32
CA ASN A 112 -1.90 -3.92 -3.76
C ASN A 112 -3.10 -3.04 -4.16
N MET A 113 -4.16 -2.99 -3.35
CA MET A 113 -5.31 -2.11 -3.61
C MET A 113 -5.04 -0.65 -3.22
N LEU A 114 -4.01 -0.37 -2.41
CA LEU A 114 -3.71 1.01 -2.00
C LEU A 114 -3.41 1.90 -3.21
N THR A 115 -2.69 1.37 -4.21
CA THR A 115 -2.38 2.08 -5.45
C THR A 115 -3.64 2.51 -6.19
N ASP A 116 -4.60 1.60 -6.36
CA ASP A 116 -5.86 1.89 -7.05
C ASP A 116 -6.68 3.00 -6.35
N PHE A 117 -6.79 2.92 -5.01
CA PHE A 117 -7.45 3.96 -4.22
C PHE A 117 -6.68 5.28 -4.28
N TYR A 118 -5.35 5.25 -4.25
CA TYR A 118 -4.51 6.44 -4.37
C TYR A 118 -4.65 7.12 -5.73
N GLU A 119 -4.61 6.35 -6.82
CA GLU A 119 -4.80 6.88 -8.16
C GLU A 119 -6.20 7.45 -8.35
N SER A 120 -7.23 6.74 -7.87
CA SER A 120 -8.61 7.21 -7.89
C SER A 120 -8.78 8.53 -7.14
N MET A 121 -8.08 8.66 -6.00
CA MET A 121 -8.01 9.92 -5.26
C MET A 121 -7.33 11.02 -6.06
N LYS A 122 -6.18 10.74 -6.67
CA LYS A 122 -5.41 11.70 -7.47
C LYS A 122 -6.19 12.22 -8.68
N LYS A 123 -6.93 11.36 -9.39
CA LYS A 123 -7.77 11.76 -10.55
C LYS A 123 -8.78 12.85 -10.22
N ARG A 124 -9.30 12.87 -9.00
CA ARG A 124 -10.31 13.82 -8.53
C ARG A 124 -9.70 15.09 -7.93
N GLN A 125 -8.38 15.14 -7.80
CA GLN A 125 -7.63 16.32 -7.37
C GLN A 125 -7.49 17.34 -8.51
N ASP A 126 -7.31 16.89 -9.75
CA ASP A 126 -7.04 17.75 -10.90
C ASP A 126 -8.29 18.44 -11.46
N SER A 127 -9.49 18.09 -10.97
CA SER A 127 -10.77 18.53 -11.54
C SER A 127 -11.49 19.66 -10.80
N ASP A 128 -11.13 20.04 -9.56
CA ASP A 128 -11.83 21.12 -8.83
C ASP A 128 -11.01 21.76 -7.68
N SER A 129 -10.84 23.10 -7.71
CA SER A 129 -10.05 23.90 -6.75
C SER A 129 -10.68 24.05 -5.35
N SER A 130 -11.99 23.86 -5.19
CA SER A 130 -12.69 24.01 -3.89
C SER A 130 -12.71 22.71 -3.06
N THR A 131 -12.16 21.61 -3.59
CA THR A 131 -12.22 20.28 -2.98
C THR A 131 -11.02 19.99 -2.07
N MET A 132 -9.95 20.79 -2.09
CA MET A 132 -8.71 20.47 -1.37
C MET A 132 -8.88 20.36 0.17
N GLU A 133 -9.71 21.21 0.80
CA GLU A 133 -9.89 21.22 2.26
C GLU A 133 -10.56 19.94 2.79
N ALA A 134 -11.59 19.45 2.09
CA ALA A 134 -12.31 18.23 2.45
C ALA A 134 -11.43 16.97 2.30
N TRP A 135 -10.56 16.97 1.30
CA TRP A 135 -9.71 15.83 0.98
C TRP A 135 -8.57 15.66 1.97
N VAL A 136 -7.92 16.75 2.34
CA VAL A 136 -6.83 16.69 3.31
C VAL A 136 -7.36 16.28 4.69
N SER A 137 -8.58 16.70 5.03
CA SER A 137 -9.28 16.17 6.22
C SER A 137 -9.45 14.65 6.17
N MET A 138 -9.82 14.08 5.01
CA MET A 138 -10.10 12.65 4.84
C MET A 138 -8.81 11.79 4.88
N PHE A 139 -7.72 12.31 4.32
CA PHE A 139 -6.41 11.65 4.31
C PHE A 139 -5.79 11.52 5.71
N LYS A 140 -5.96 12.51 6.60
CA LYS A 140 -5.46 12.44 7.99
C LYS A 140 -6.05 11.29 8.79
N TYR A 141 -7.23 10.80 8.40
CA TYR A 141 -7.91 9.70 9.08
C TYR A 141 -7.67 8.35 8.41
N LEU A 142 -7.36 8.33 7.11
CA LEU A 142 -7.20 7.10 6.32
C LEU A 142 -5.95 6.31 6.70
N LEU A 143 -4.85 7.01 6.98
CA LEU A 143 -3.61 6.44 7.49
C LEU A 143 -3.54 6.74 9.00
N GLY A 144 -3.72 5.72 9.84
CA GLY A 144 -3.81 5.92 11.29
C GLY A 144 -2.44 6.19 11.92
N GLY A 145 -2.10 7.46 12.12
CA GLY A 145 -0.99 7.86 12.99
C GLY A 145 -1.45 7.94 14.44
N SER A 146 -1.00 7.02 15.29
CA SER A 146 -1.09 7.19 16.74
C SER A 146 -0.24 8.39 17.15
N LYS A 147 -0.85 9.40 17.78
CA LYS A 147 -0.10 10.41 18.54
C LYS A 147 0.66 9.68 19.66
N GLN A 148 1.95 9.39 19.44
CA GLN A 148 2.87 9.04 20.51
C GLN A 148 3.86 10.19 20.71
N SER A 149 3.63 10.90 21.80
CA SER A 149 4.67 11.63 22.50
C SER A 149 5.73 10.64 22.96
N SER A 150 6.98 10.81 22.54
CA SER A 150 8.13 10.38 23.35
C SER A 150 9.47 10.90 22.83
N GLU A 151 10.22 11.46 23.78
CA GLU A 151 11.67 11.46 24.01
C GLU A 151 12.65 11.39 22.82
N LYS A 152 13.56 12.37 22.84
CA LYS A 152 14.72 12.50 21.96
C LYS A 152 15.67 11.30 22.09
N LYS A 153 15.52 10.30 21.22
CA LYS A 153 16.62 9.39 20.85
C LYS A 153 17.27 9.87 19.56
N LYS A 154 18.59 9.74 19.46
CA LYS A 154 19.42 10.28 18.37
C LYS A 154 18.97 9.70 17.01
N LEU A 155 18.29 10.54 16.23
CA LEU A 155 17.72 10.27 14.91
C LEU A 155 18.76 10.57 13.81
N MET A 156 18.73 9.78 12.74
CA MET A 156 19.25 10.21 11.45
C MET A 156 18.12 10.88 10.69
N VAL A 157 18.21 12.20 10.57
CA VAL A 157 17.33 13.03 9.74
C VAL A 157 18.08 13.29 8.44
N LEU A 158 17.48 12.96 7.30
CA LEU A 158 18.05 13.27 5.99
C LEU A 158 18.16 14.81 5.84
N GLU A 159 19.28 15.32 5.32
CA GLU A 159 19.57 16.76 5.28
C GLU A 159 18.39 17.58 4.74
N LYS A 160 17.97 18.57 5.52
CA LYS A 160 16.78 19.38 5.25
C LYS A 160 17.18 20.70 4.63
N LYS A 161 16.75 20.97 3.40
CA LYS A 161 16.70 22.32 2.85
C LYS A 161 15.35 22.92 3.25
N VAL A 162 15.32 23.80 4.25
CA VAL A 162 14.09 24.49 4.65
C VAL A 162 14.02 25.80 3.87
N ASP A 163 13.07 25.89 2.95
CA ASP A 163 12.71 27.17 2.36
C ASP A 163 11.85 27.94 3.38
N LEU A 164 12.40 29.03 3.92
CA LEU A 164 11.73 29.85 4.91
C LEU A 164 10.66 30.70 4.22
N VAL A 165 9.41 30.59 4.66
CA VAL A 165 8.32 31.48 4.23
C VAL A 165 7.97 32.41 5.38
N THR A 166 7.99 33.72 5.12
CA THR A 166 7.60 34.74 6.10
C THR A 166 6.24 35.31 5.74
N PHE A 167 5.30 35.25 6.70
CA PHE A 167 3.99 35.89 6.59
C PHE A 167 4.02 37.21 7.37
N GLN A 168 3.57 38.30 6.75
CA GLN A 168 3.35 39.58 7.42
C GLN A 168 1.84 39.79 7.54
N ILE A 169 1.35 39.99 8.76
CA ILE A 169 -0.08 40.14 9.06
C ILE A 169 -0.31 41.57 9.57
N CYS A 170 -1.27 42.27 8.96
CA CYS A 170 -1.70 43.61 9.39
C CYS A 170 -3.21 43.58 9.63
N GLY A 171 -3.67 44.15 10.73
CA GLY A 171 -5.08 44.16 11.13
C GLY A 171 -5.41 45.38 11.98
N GLU A 172 -6.72 45.67 12.09
CA GLU A 172 -7.24 46.86 12.79
C GLU A 172 -7.03 46.84 14.31
N SER A 173 -6.77 45.67 14.91
CA SER A 173 -6.38 45.51 16.31
C SER A 173 -5.43 44.34 16.48
N GLN A 174 -4.67 44.32 17.59
CA GLN A 174 -3.78 43.21 17.93
C GLN A 174 -4.57 41.89 18.08
N GLU A 175 -5.78 41.91 18.66
CA GLU A 175 -6.56 40.68 18.81
C GLU A 175 -6.94 40.06 17.46
N LYS A 176 -7.23 40.88 16.44
CA LYS A 176 -7.51 40.39 15.08
C LYS A 176 -6.25 39.81 14.43
N VAL A 177 -5.09 40.42 14.67
CA VAL A 177 -3.79 39.91 14.19
C VAL A 177 -3.48 38.55 14.82
N ASP A 178 -3.60 38.45 16.14
CA ASP A 178 -3.34 37.21 16.89
C ASP A 178 -4.33 36.09 16.49
N ALA A 179 -5.61 36.42 16.32
CA ALA A 179 -6.61 35.47 15.85
C ALA A 179 -6.28 34.95 14.43
N THR A 180 -5.80 35.82 13.55
CA THR A 180 -5.40 35.46 12.19
C THR A 180 -4.14 34.59 12.20
N GLU A 181 -3.13 34.95 13.01
CA GLU A 181 -1.92 34.15 13.19
C GLU A 181 -2.26 32.75 13.71
N SER A 182 -3.12 32.67 14.74
CA SER A 182 -3.58 31.40 15.28
C SER A 182 -4.34 30.57 14.25
N TRP A 183 -5.22 31.19 13.46
CA TRP A 183 -5.97 30.51 12.40
C TRP A 183 -5.04 29.95 11.30
N ILE A 184 -4.04 30.72 10.86
CA ILE A 184 -3.04 30.25 9.88
C ILE A 184 -2.22 29.09 10.46
N LYS A 185 -1.76 29.20 11.71
CA LYS A 185 -1.05 28.11 12.40
C LYS A 185 -1.91 26.86 12.49
N ASP A 186 -3.18 27.01 12.87
CA ASP A 186 -4.13 25.90 12.93
C ASP A 186 -4.35 25.26 11.58
N LEU A 187 -4.42 26.04 10.50
CA LEU A 187 -4.57 25.52 9.14
C LEU A 187 -3.33 24.72 8.75
N ILE A 188 -2.13 25.27 8.94
CA ILE A 188 -0.87 24.58 8.63
C ILE A 188 -0.72 23.28 9.44
N LEU A 189 -0.97 23.36 10.75
CA LEU A 189 -0.88 22.20 11.65
C LEU A 189 -1.95 21.16 11.34
N LYS A 190 -3.14 21.60 10.92
CA LYS A 190 -4.15 20.68 10.40
C LYS A 190 -3.54 19.97 9.20
N GLU A 191 -3.04 20.65 8.18
CA GLU A 191 -2.59 20.04 6.92
C GLU A 191 -1.38 19.09 7.06
N GLN A 192 -0.62 19.21 8.15
CA GLN A 192 0.46 18.29 8.49
C GLN A 192 -0.05 16.91 8.89
N PHE A 193 0.60 15.91 8.34
CA PHE A 193 0.33 14.52 8.59
C PHE A 193 1.63 13.76 8.77
N GLU A 194 1.54 12.66 9.51
CA GLU A 194 2.65 11.79 9.81
C GLU A 194 2.25 10.34 9.60
N ASN A 195 3.07 9.62 8.85
CA ASN A 195 2.95 8.18 8.68
C ASN A 195 4.24 7.48 9.11
N THR A 196 4.09 6.31 9.70
CA THR A 196 5.22 5.48 10.13
C THR A 196 5.09 4.11 9.48
N VAL A 197 6.07 3.74 8.68
CA VAL A 197 6.19 2.41 8.09
C VAL A 197 7.14 1.59 8.96
N SER A 198 6.73 0.38 9.32
CA SER A 198 7.45 -0.48 10.26
C SER A 198 7.62 -1.87 9.64
N ASP A 199 8.87 -2.29 9.40
CA ASP A 199 9.17 -3.54 8.71
C ASP A 199 10.63 -3.98 8.93
N GLU A 200 10.89 -5.27 9.09
CA GLU A 200 12.26 -5.81 9.27
C GLU A 200 13.14 -5.57 8.04
N ALA A 201 12.56 -5.56 6.83
CA ALA A 201 13.32 -5.32 5.59
C ALA A 201 13.89 -3.89 5.50
N ILE A 202 13.44 -2.95 6.34
CA ILE A 202 14.05 -1.62 6.45
C ILE A 202 15.49 -1.73 6.97
N GLY A 203 15.80 -2.75 7.77
CA GLY A 203 17.14 -3.01 8.29
C GLY A 203 18.18 -3.34 7.20
N SER A 204 17.74 -3.79 6.02
CA SER A 204 18.61 -4.12 4.88
C SER A 204 18.74 -3.00 3.84
N PHE A 205 18.22 -1.79 4.11
CA PHE A 205 18.36 -0.65 3.20
C PHE A 205 19.83 -0.25 3.04
N ASP A 206 20.31 -0.31 1.81
CA ASP A 206 21.66 0.09 1.42
C ASP A 206 21.71 1.53 0.88
N ALA A 207 22.90 1.97 0.45
CA ALA A 207 23.12 3.32 -0.07
C ALA A 207 22.17 3.69 -1.23
N THR A 208 21.74 2.72 -2.04
CA THR A 208 20.78 2.90 -3.13
C THR A 208 19.41 3.27 -2.57
N GLN A 209 18.92 2.53 -1.57
CA GLN A 209 17.64 2.84 -0.95
C GLN A 209 17.68 4.17 -0.20
N ILE A 210 18.78 4.49 0.48
CA ILE A 210 18.95 5.80 1.13
C ILE A 210 18.90 6.94 0.11
N ALA A 211 19.60 6.82 -1.03
CA ALA A 211 19.54 7.83 -2.10
C ALA A 211 18.11 8.01 -2.65
N ILE A 212 17.35 6.92 -2.82
CA ILE A 212 15.94 7.02 -3.23
C ILE A 212 15.11 7.78 -2.17
N LEU A 213 15.31 7.52 -0.88
CA LEU A 213 14.62 8.26 0.18
C LEU A 213 14.99 9.76 0.17
N GLU A 214 16.25 10.09 -0.07
CA GLU A 214 16.68 11.49 -0.22
C GLU A 214 16.03 12.16 -1.42
N ASP A 215 15.95 11.47 -2.55
CA ASP A 215 15.28 11.97 -3.77
C ASP A 215 13.78 12.17 -3.52
N LEU A 216 13.13 11.23 -2.85
CA LEU A 216 11.73 11.35 -2.44
C LEU A 216 11.54 12.55 -1.49
N GLN A 217 12.45 12.76 -0.54
CA GLN A 217 12.40 13.92 0.36
C GLN A 217 12.62 15.25 -0.37
N ARG A 218 13.45 15.30 -1.42
CA ARG A 218 13.65 16.54 -2.21
C ARG A 218 12.52 16.81 -3.18
N GLY A 219 11.96 15.76 -3.79
CA GLY A 219 10.88 15.87 -4.77
C GLY A 219 9.50 16.10 -4.14
N ASN A 220 9.35 15.85 -2.84
CA ASN A 220 8.09 15.98 -2.11
C ASN A 220 8.30 16.84 -0.87
N GLN A 221 7.30 17.62 -0.44
CA GLN A 221 7.42 18.49 0.74
C GLN A 221 7.27 17.70 2.05
N VAL A 222 8.13 16.70 2.25
CA VAL A 222 8.14 15.81 3.41
C VAL A 222 9.47 15.86 4.15
N THR A 223 9.47 15.33 5.36
CA THR A 223 10.65 15.03 6.17
C THR A 223 10.62 13.53 6.45
N ILE A 224 11.68 12.83 6.08
CA ILE A 224 11.83 11.39 6.27
C ILE A 224 12.88 11.16 7.36
N GLN A 225 12.53 10.32 8.33
CA GLN A 225 13.36 9.97 9.47
C GLN A 225 13.52 8.46 9.54
N LEU A 226 14.77 8.00 9.54
CA LEU A 226 15.11 6.57 9.69
C LEU A 226 15.35 6.25 11.16
N LEU A 227 14.55 5.31 11.69
CA LEU A 227 14.57 4.85 13.08
C LEU A 227 15.14 3.42 13.15
N ASN A 228 16.38 3.24 12.71
CA ASN A 228 17.02 1.93 12.55
C ASN A 228 17.38 1.23 13.88
N LYS A 229 17.21 1.92 15.01
CA LYS A 229 17.47 1.36 16.36
C LYS A 229 16.25 0.69 16.97
N LEU A 230 15.10 0.74 16.30
CA LEU A 230 13.89 0.04 16.70
C LEU A 230 13.88 -1.37 16.10
N SER A 231 13.16 -2.28 16.75
CA SER A 231 12.88 -3.62 16.23
C SER A 231 11.36 -3.84 16.27
N PRO A 232 10.70 -3.96 15.11
CA PRO A 232 11.25 -3.73 13.75
C PRO A 232 11.73 -2.28 13.52
N PRO A 233 12.70 -2.05 12.61
CA PRO A 233 13.09 -0.71 12.19
C PRO A 233 11.90 0.07 11.59
N GLN A 234 11.95 1.40 11.67
CA GLN A 234 10.86 2.24 11.20
C GLN A 234 11.33 3.40 10.32
N ILE A 235 10.48 3.80 9.37
CA ILE A 235 10.63 5.02 8.58
C ILE A 235 9.44 5.91 8.91
N LYS A 236 9.72 7.08 9.48
CA LYS A 236 8.73 8.09 9.81
C LYS A 236 8.75 9.19 8.75
N ILE A 237 7.59 9.50 8.19
CA ILE A 237 7.39 10.45 7.10
C ILE A 237 6.41 11.52 7.60
N SER A 238 6.87 12.76 7.68
CA SER A 238 6.07 13.89 8.17
C SER A 238 6.01 14.99 7.12
N GLY A 239 4.85 15.59 6.85
CA GLY A 239 4.69 16.61 5.81
C GLY A 239 3.23 16.86 5.46
N ILE A 240 2.97 17.37 4.27
CA ILE A 240 1.58 17.53 3.79
C ILE A 240 0.99 16.15 3.48
N SER A 241 -0.26 15.92 3.87
CA SER A 241 -0.95 14.62 3.79
C SER A 241 -0.80 13.89 2.44
N ARG A 242 -0.95 14.59 1.31
CA ARG A 242 -0.81 14.04 -0.05
C ARG A 242 0.60 13.49 -0.30
N ASP A 243 1.60 14.31 -0.02
CA ASP A 243 3.00 14.00 -0.26
C ASP A 243 3.46 12.88 0.68
N VAL A 244 3.04 12.91 1.94
CA VAL A 244 3.27 11.82 2.91
C VAL A 244 2.68 10.51 2.40
N CYS A 245 1.46 10.52 1.86
CA CYS A 245 0.83 9.32 1.31
C CYS A 245 1.59 8.79 0.10
N SER A 246 1.95 9.65 -0.86
CA SER A 246 2.73 9.28 -2.04
C SER A 246 4.06 8.62 -1.65
N VAL A 247 4.83 9.27 -0.78
CA VAL A 247 6.13 8.76 -0.33
C VAL A 247 5.97 7.48 0.47
N SER A 248 4.89 7.33 1.25
CA SER A 248 4.62 6.09 1.99
C SER A 248 4.39 4.89 1.05
N LEU A 249 3.74 5.09 -0.09
CA LEU A 249 3.53 4.02 -1.08
C LEU A 249 4.85 3.61 -1.74
N GLU A 250 5.68 4.58 -2.11
CA GLU A 250 7.02 4.31 -2.67
C GLU A 250 7.89 3.53 -1.68
N VAL A 251 7.89 3.93 -0.40
CA VAL A 251 8.60 3.20 0.66
C VAL A 251 8.08 1.78 0.83
N GLN A 252 6.75 1.57 0.78
CA GLN A 252 6.16 0.24 0.83
C GLN A 252 6.58 -0.62 -0.37
N ASP A 253 6.60 -0.07 -1.57
CA ASP A 253 7.05 -0.77 -2.78
C ASP A 253 8.53 -1.16 -2.69
N MET A 254 9.40 -0.28 -2.17
CA MET A 254 10.81 -0.60 -1.90
C MET A 254 10.94 -1.80 -0.95
N ILE A 255 10.18 -1.82 0.15
CA ILE A 255 10.15 -2.93 1.11
C ILE A 255 9.69 -4.23 0.43
N GLN A 256 8.63 -4.17 -0.39
CA GLN A 256 8.14 -5.35 -1.10
C GLN A 256 9.16 -5.89 -2.11
N LYS A 257 9.88 -5.01 -2.82
CA LYS A 257 10.95 -5.39 -3.74
C LYS A 257 12.08 -6.13 -3.03
N ILE A 258 12.50 -5.65 -1.85
CA ILE A 258 13.52 -6.32 -1.04
C ILE A 258 13.04 -7.71 -0.63
N LYS A 259 11.84 -7.81 -0.02
CA LYS A 259 11.27 -9.10 0.40
C LYS A 259 11.14 -10.10 -0.74
N SER A 260 10.64 -9.66 -1.89
CA SER A 260 10.52 -10.52 -3.08
C SER A 260 11.89 -11.00 -3.58
N THR A 261 12.91 -10.14 -3.49
CA THR A 261 14.28 -10.48 -3.90
C THR A 261 14.90 -11.49 -2.95
N GLU A 262 14.79 -11.27 -1.64
CA GLU A 262 15.25 -12.21 -0.61
C GLU A 262 14.57 -13.56 -0.74
N GLU A 263 13.24 -13.60 -0.90
CA GLU A 263 12.49 -14.84 -1.10
C GLU A 263 12.94 -15.58 -2.36
N LYS A 264 13.18 -14.86 -3.47
CA LYS A 264 13.71 -15.45 -4.70
C LYS A 264 15.10 -16.03 -4.48
N GLN A 265 15.98 -15.30 -3.77
CA GLN A 265 17.33 -15.78 -3.45
C GLN A 265 17.30 -17.01 -2.54
N SER A 266 16.51 -17.00 -1.46
CA SER A 266 16.36 -18.16 -0.57
C SER A 266 15.83 -19.38 -1.32
N LYS A 267 14.82 -19.21 -2.19
CA LYS A 267 14.31 -20.30 -3.03
C LYS A 267 15.36 -20.80 -4.02
N ALA A 268 16.18 -19.91 -4.59
CA ALA A 268 17.26 -20.28 -5.49
C ALA A 268 18.37 -21.06 -4.77
N GLU A 269 18.71 -20.67 -3.54
CA GLU A 269 19.67 -21.34 -2.65
C GLU A 269 19.23 -22.78 -2.34
N LEU A 270 17.99 -22.96 -1.87
CA LEU A 270 17.43 -24.27 -1.55
C LEU A 270 17.40 -25.18 -2.79
N LEU A 271 16.97 -24.65 -3.93
CA LEU A 271 16.88 -25.44 -5.14
C LEU A 271 18.27 -25.80 -5.72
N HIS A 272 19.25 -24.90 -5.58
CA HIS A 272 20.62 -25.18 -5.99
C HIS A 272 21.22 -26.37 -5.24
N ASN A 273 20.80 -26.64 -4.00
CA ASN A 273 21.22 -27.80 -3.23
C ASN A 273 20.59 -29.11 -3.73
N LEU A 274 19.45 -29.06 -4.40
CA LEU A 274 18.72 -30.24 -4.89
C LEU A 274 19.00 -30.55 -6.37
N VAL A 275 19.15 -29.52 -7.20
CA VAL A 275 19.29 -29.67 -8.65
C VAL A 275 20.28 -28.64 -9.20
N GLU A 276 21.14 -29.11 -10.10
CA GLU A 276 22.12 -28.27 -10.81
C GLU A 276 22.03 -28.43 -12.31
N TRP A 277 21.71 -27.32 -12.96
CA TRP A 277 21.76 -27.12 -14.39
C TRP A 277 23.15 -26.66 -14.80
N ARG A 278 23.65 -27.19 -15.90
CA ARG A 278 24.99 -26.91 -16.42
C ARG A 278 24.96 -26.72 -17.93
N TYR A 279 25.92 -25.97 -18.44
CA TYR A 279 26.16 -25.75 -19.87
C TYR A 279 27.61 -26.11 -20.26
N PRO A 280 27.90 -26.38 -21.55
CA PRO A 280 29.25 -26.72 -22.00
C PRO A 280 30.22 -25.54 -21.87
N GLY A 281 31.34 -25.76 -21.18
CA GLY A 281 32.48 -24.87 -21.05
C GLY A 281 33.45 -24.96 -22.22
N SER A 282 34.45 -24.07 -22.25
CA SER A 282 35.43 -23.96 -23.34
C SER A 282 36.43 -25.13 -23.42
N ASN A 283 36.58 -25.88 -22.33
CA ASN A 283 37.48 -27.01 -22.18
C ASN A 283 36.74 -28.37 -22.20
N GLY A 284 35.49 -28.39 -22.66
CA GLY A 284 34.66 -29.61 -22.66
C GLY A 284 34.09 -30.00 -21.28
N SER A 285 34.42 -29.28 -20.21
CA SER A 285 33.76 -29.47 -18.91
C SER A 285 32.37 -28.82 -18.89
N PHE A 286 31.51 -29.25 -17.97
CA PHE A 286 30.23 -28.60 -17.73
C PHE A 286 30.35 -27.56 -16.63
N VAL A 287 29.87 -26.35 -16.89
CA VAL A 287 29.88 -25.22 -15.96
C VAL A 287 28.47 -25.03 -15.40
N PRO A 288 28.28 -24.93 -14.07
CA PRO A 288 26.97 -24.67 -13.50
C PRO A 288 26.46 -23.27 -13.86
N PHE A 289 25.14 -23.16 -14.01
CA PHE A 289 24.49 -21.86 -14.02
C PHE A 289 24.55 -21.22 -12.63
N ASP A 290 24.43 -19.88 -12.58
CA ASP A 290 24.21 -19.20 -11.31
C ASP A 290 22.89 -19.67 -10.66
N LYS A 291 22.79 -19.52 -9.34
CA LYS A 291 21.66 -20.03 -8.54
C LYS A 291 20.31 -19.55 -9.07
N LEU A 292 20.21 -18.30 -9.54
CA LEU A 292 18.96 -17.72 -10.01
C LEU A 292 18.55 -18.30 -11.37
N THR A 293 19.46 -18.36 -12.34
CA THR A 293 19.20 -18.99 -13.64
C THR A 293 18.89 -20.48 -13.49
N ASN A 294 19.60 -21.18 -12.59
CA ASN A 294 19.32 -22.56 -12.21
C ASN A 294 17.88 -22.72 -11.68
N MET A 295 17.45 -21.84 -10.78
CA MET A 295 16.08 -21.82 -10.26
C MET A 295 15.03 -21.61 -11.35
N GLN A 296 15.29 -20.69 -12.29
CA GLN A 296 14.37 -20.40 -13.39
C GLN A 296 14.20 -21.60 -14.33
N LEU A 297 15.32 -22.24 -14.72
CA LEU A 297 15.32 -23.43 -15.56
C LEU A 297 14.52 -24.57 -14.92
N GLU A 298 14.75 -24.81 -13.62
CA GLU A 298 14.09 -25.89 -12.90
C GLU A 298 12.59 -25.62 -12.72
N ARG A 299 12.19 -24.41 -12.32
CA ARG A 299 10.78 -24.03 -12.24
C ARG A 299 10.07 -24.16 -13.58
N ALA A 300 10.69 -23.69 -14.66
CA ALA A 300 10.12 -23.78 -15.99
C ALA A 300 9.93 -25.25 -16.43
N LYS A 301 10.90 -26.12 -16.11
CA LYS A 301 10.78 -27.56 -16.37
C LYS A 301 9.64 -28.19 -15.56
N MET A 302 9.53 -27.87 -14.26
CA MET A 302 8.46 -28.38 -13.40
C MET A 302 7.06 -27.89 -13.82
N ALA A 303 6.97 -26.65 -14.30
CA ALA A 303 5.73 -26.06 -14.84
C ALA A 303 5.36 -26.56 -16.24
N LYS A 304 6.16 -27.46 -16.84
CA LYS A 304 6.00 -27.96 -18.22
C LYS A 304 6.04 -26.84 -19.28
N ASN A 305 6.75 -25.74 -19.00
CA ASN A 305 7.03 -24.73 -20.01
C ASN A 305 7.97 -25.31 -21.07
N LEU A 306 7.64 -25.11 -22.35
CA LEU A 306 8.41 -25.70 -23.44
C LEU A 306 9.75 -24.98 -23.65
N HIS A 307 9.76 -23.65 -23.48
CA HIS A 307 10.92 -22.83 -23.78
C HIS A 307 11.23 -21.80 -22.70
N LEU A 308 12.51 -21.53 -22.49
CA LEU A 308 13.01 -20.46 -21.62
C LEU A 308 14.20 -19.75 -22.26
N ASN A 309 14.24 -18.42 -22.23
CA ASN A 309 15.41 -17.67 -22.66
C ASN A 309 16.39 -17.53 -21.51
N VAL A 310 17.65 -17.88 -21.73
CA VAL A 310 18.73 -17.73 -20.75
C VAL A 310 19.92 -17.02 -21.40
N LYS A 311 20.73 -16.36 -20.57
CA LYS A 311 21.97 -15.74 -21.01
C LYS A 311 23.14 -16.60 -20.60
N ILE A 312 23.98 -17.00 -21.55
CA ILE A 312 25.22 -17.74 -21.30
C ILE A 312 26.36 -16.86 -21.78
N LYS A 313 27.20 -16.40 -20.84
CA LYS A 313 28.20 -15.36 -21.07
C LYS A 313 27.52 -14.09 -21.60
N THR A 314 27.77 -13.71 -22.85
CA THR A 314 27.21 -12.52 -23.49
C THR A 314 26.07 -12.83 -24.47
N LYS A 315 25.82 -14.11 -24.78
CA LYS A 315 24.83 -14.53 -25.79
C LYS A 315 23.52 -14.98 -25.14
N ASN A 316 22.42 -14.69 -25.82
CA ASN A 316 21.09 -15.20 -25.44
C ASN A 316 20.84 -16.53 -26.14
N PHE A 317 20.28 -17.48 -25.41
CA PHE A 317 19.89 -18.79 -25.92
C PHE A 317 18.43 -19.06 -25.58
N LYS A 318 17.70 -19.63 -26.55
CA LYS A 318 16.38 -20.20 -26.32
C LYS A 318 16.54 -21.67 -25.97
N VAL A 319 16.24 -22.02 -24.73
CA VAL A 319 16.30 -23.38 -24.18
C VAL A 319 14.99 -24.09 -24.46
N ASP A 320 15.06 -25.27 -25.06
CA ASP A 320 13.99 -26.28 -25.05
C ASP A 320 14.22 -27.22 -23.86
N LEU A 321 13.26 -27.21 -22.93
CA LEU A 321 13.35 -27.92 -21.64
C LEU A 321 13.00 -29.41 -21.73
N ASN A 322 12.41 -29.85 -22.84
CA ASN A 322 12.15 -31.26 -23.13
C ASN A 322 13.39 -31.92 -23.72
N THR A 323 14.02 -31.27 -24.70
CA THR A 323 15.22 -31.81 -25.35
C THR A 323 16.52 -31.44 -24.65
N LEU A 324 16.47 -30.53 -23.67
CA LEU A 324 17.61 -29.95 -22.95
C LEU A 324 18.63 -29.32 -23.91
N LYS A 325 18.13 -28.68 -24.98
CA LYS A 325 18.96 -28.01 -25.99
C LYS A 325 18.73 -26.51 -25.91
N ALA A 326 19.79 -25.73 -26.05
CA ALA A 326 19.71 -24.27 -26.09
C ALA A 326 20.25 -23.78 -27.43
N THR A 327 19.50 -22.92 -28.12
CA THR A 327 19.86 -22.43 -29.47
C THR A 327 20.03 -20.92 -29.43
N ASP A 328 21.16 -20.42 -29.95
CA ASP A 328 21.39 -18.97 -30.08
C ASP A 328 20.69 -18.37 -31.31
N ASP A 329 20.77 -17.06 -31.43
CA ASP A 329 20.24 -16.27 -32.55
C ASP A 329 20.84 -16.64 -33.92
N GLN A 330 22.02 -17.24 -33.92
CA GLN A 330 22.73 -17.72 -35.11
C GLN A 330 22.41 -19.18 -35.45
N GLY A 331 21.50 -19.83 -34.70
CA GLY A 331 21.11 -21.22 -34.90
C GLY A 331 22.09 -22.24 -34.33
N LYS A 332 23.11 -21.82 -33.56
CA LYS A 332 24.04 -22.73 -32.89
C LYS A 332 23.35 -23.35 -31.67
N THR A 333 23.26 -24.67 -31.68
CA THR A 333 22.67 -25.43 -30.57
C THR A 333 23.73 -26.04 -29.64
N ILE A 334 23.50 -25.91 -28.34
CA ILE A 334 24.27 -26.57 -27.28
C ILE A 334 23.36 -27.48 -26.45
N LYS A 335 23.91 -28.55 -25.88
CA LYS A 335 23.18 -29.46 -24.98
C LYS A 335 23.44 -29.07 -23.53
N LEU A 336 22.38 -28.80 -22.78
CA LEU A 336 22.42 -28.56 -21.35
C LEU A 336 22.38 -29.88 -20.58
N GLN A 337 22.88 -29.85 -19.36
CA GLN A 337 22.83 -30.97 -18.42
C GLN A 337 22.02 -30.56 -17.19
N ARG A 338 21.10 -31.42 -16.76
CA ARG A 338 20.39 -31.29 -15.47
C ARG A 338 20.81 -32.44 -14.58
N VAL A 339 21.38 -32.13 -13.42
CA VAL A 339 21.88 -33.11 -12.45
C VAL A 339 21.07 -32.97 -11.16
N ILE A 340 20.47 -34.06 -10.69
CA ILE A 340 19.86 -34.10 -9.35
C ILE A 340 21.00 -34.38 -8.37
N LYS A 341 21.13 -33.52 -7.35
CA LYS A 341 22.04 -33.72 -6.24
C LYS A 341 21.27 -34.55 -5.21
N ASP A 342 21.57 -35.85 -5.15
CA ASP A 342 21.05 -36.67 -4.04
C ASP A 342 21.62 -36.12 -2.72
N GLU A 343 20.77 -35.96 -1.72
CA GLU A 343 21.23 -35.92 -0.33
C GLU A 343 21.88 -37.29 -0.09
N GLY A 344 23.21 -37.29 0.03
CA GLY A 344 23.98 -38.51 0.28
C GLY A 344 23.40 -39.28 1.47
N LYS A 345 23.33 -40.60 1.30
CA LYS A 345 23.18 -41.58 2.38
C LYS A 345 24.11 -41.31 3.55
#